data_AF-A0A1L9TTG8-F1
#
_entry.id   AF-A0A1L9TTG8-F1
#
_cell.length_a   1.000
_cell.length_b   1.000
_cell.length_c   1.000
_cell.angle_alpha   90.00
_cell.angle_beta   90.00
_cell.angle_gamma   90.00
#
_symmetry.space_group_name_H-M   'P 1'
#
loop_
_entity.id
_entity.type
_entity.pdbx_description
1 polymer ?
#
loop_
_entity_poly.entity_id
_entity_poly.type
_entity_poly.pdbx_seq_one_letter_code
_entity_poly.pdbx_strand_id
1 'polypeptide(L)'
;MPSRNSLSPPTRQRYPLGVLDLSRAELQSLIKVLDAEPELDVFPFYTKDTHIQIQDSIRILPSGLHRRCSIRSLPCASIPAGTLCATHRRLNPYIISHIFRLIKREVEDHLDLVTIWYSGDLIPPLKDTVQCLRSLRGMWWDPISDHTPPSETVPRQQNKCEACMIARVVSNPEYLQNLSAALRSRTRERCSARAPPKLSRAIQEALNHRYGGSLEMLDDHVLRISRGLKQARKDAARNKRSHARVCNRTKCAARHLGYPPPAEGLYEHPYIDRPTPE
;
A
#
# COMPACT_ATOMS: atom_id res chain seq x y z
N MET A 1 56.99 -23.29 8.40
CA MET A 1 56.07 -22.99 7.28
C MET A 1 54.78 -22.40 7.83
N PRO A 2 54.49 -21.10 7.66
CA PRO A 2 53.31 -20.49 8.23
C PRO A 2 52.08 -20.74 7.35
N SER A 3 50.98 -21.08 8.01
CA SER A 3 49.66 -21.35 7.43
C SER A 3 49.10 -20.09 6.77
N ARG A 4 48.63 -20.23 5.53
CA ARG A 4 47.96 -19.16 4.77
C ARG A 4 46.59 -18.87 5.38
N ASN A 5 46.45 -17.69 5.97
CA ASN A 5 45.17 -17.10 6.33
C ASN A 5 44.25 -17.02 5.10
N SER A 6 43.21 -17.83 5.08
CA SER A 6 42.08 -17.68 4.17
C SER A 6 41.20 -16.52 4.65
N LEU A 7 41.50 -15.31 4.19
CA LEU A 7 40.58 -14.18 4.30
C LEU A 7 39.30 -14.55 3.52
N SER A 8 38.19 -14.67 4.23
CA SER A 8 36.86 -14.73 3.64
C SER A 8 36.65 -13.54 2.70
N PRO A 9 36.12 -13.74 1.48
CA PRO A 9 35.96 -12.65 0.52
C PRO A 9 35.06 -11.56 1.11
N PRO A 10 35.35 -10.27 0.87
CA PRO A 10 34.49 -9.19 1.33
C PRO A 10 33.10 -9.40 0.74
N THR A 11 32.09 -9.55 1.59
CA THR A 11 30.69 -9.64 1.22
C THR A 11 30.34 -8.38 0.44
N ARG A 12 30.29 -8.47 -0.90
CA ARG A 12 29.83 -7.37 -1.76
C ARG A 12 28.44 -6.96 -1.26
N GLN A 13 28.38 -5.80 -0.62
CA GLN A 13 27.18 -5.31 0.02
C GLN A 13 26.12 -5.05 -1.06
N ARG A 14 25.17 -6.00 -1.17
CA ARG A 14 24.09 -6.01 -2.15
C ARG A 14 23.24 -4.75 -1.98
N TYR A 15 23.00 -4.04 -3.07
CA TYR A 15 22.08 -2.91 -3.08
C TYR A 15 20.66 -3.44 -3.25
N PRO A 16 19.77 -3.34 -2.24
CA PRO A 16 18.45 -3.95 -2.31
C PRO A 16 17.57 -3.14 -3.26
N LEU A 17 16.80 -3.84 -4.10
CA LEU A 17 15.94 -3.23 -5.14
C LEU A 17 14.45 -3.47 -4.87
N GLY A 18 14.12 -4.43 -4.01
CA GLY A 18 12.76 -4.65 -3.53
C GLY A 18 12.70 -5.06 -2.07
N VAL A 19 11.49 -5.00 -1.50
CA VAL A 19 11.21 -5.32 -0.09
C VAL A 19 11.66 -6.75 0.32
N LEU A 20 11.72 -7.67 -0.65
CA LEU A 20 12.17 -9.04 -0.40
C LEU A 20 13.69 -9.15 -0.25
N ASP A 21 14.46 -8.19 -0.76
CA ASP A 21 15.93 -8.17 -0.64
C ASP A 21 16.40 -7.67 0.74
N LEU A 22 15.52 -7.02 1.50
CA LEU A 22 15.83 -6.53 2.83
C LEU A 22 15.95 -7.68 3.82
N SER A 23 16.80 -7.57 4.82
CA SER A 23 16.72 -8.36 6.06
C SER A 23 15.59 -7.86 6.96
N ARG A 24 15.23 -8.62 8.00
CA ARG A 24 14.22 -8.19 8.98
C ARG A 24 14.67 -6.93 9.73
N ALA A 25 15.93 -6.87 10.14
CA ALA A 25 16.51 -5.73 10.85
C ALA A 25 16.54 -4.45 9.99
N GLU A 26 16.85 -4.57 8.69
CA GLU A 26 16.79 -3.43 7.77
C GLU A 26 15.35 -2.92 7.61
N LEU A 27 14.39 -3.83 7.44
CA LEU A 27 12.98 -3.46 7.32
C LEU A 27 12.45 -2.79 8.60
N GLN A 28 12.80 -3.31 9.78
CA GLN A 28 12.49 -2.69 11.07
C GLN A 28 13.09 -1.28 11.18
N SER A 29 14.35 -1.11 10.80
CA SER A 29 15.03 0.19 10.84
C SER A 29 14.34 1.19 9.91
N LEU A 30 13.96 0.76 8.71
CA LEU A 30 13.22 1.59 7.76
C LEU A 30 11.86 2.00 8.30
N ILE A 31 11.09 1.06 8.86
CA ILE A 31 9.77 1.32 9.43
C ILE A 31 9.85 2.33 10.56
N LYS A 32 10.84 2.19 11.46
CA LYS A 32 11.05 3.13 12.56
C LYS A 32 11.28 4.57 12.07
N VAL A 33 12.04 4.74 10.98
CA VAL A 33 12.25 6.08 10.38
C VAL A 33 10.95 6.62 9.77
N LEU A 34 10.15 5.77 9.14
CA LEU A 34 8.88 6.17 8.52
C LEU A 34 7.79 6.45 9.55
N ASP A 35 7.81 5.79 10.70
CA ASP A 35 6.85 6.00 11.81
C ASP A 35 7.15 7.29 12.60
N ALA A 36 8.40 7.75 12.60
CA ALA A 36 8.80 9.00 13.25
C ALA A 36 8.30 10.27 12.51
N GLU A 37 7.59 10.10 11.40
CA GLU A 37 7.05 11.19 10.60
C GLU A 37 5.80 11.78 11.28
N PRO A 38 5.74 13.10 11.47
CA PRO A 38 4.54 13.74 12.00
C PRO A 38 3.37 13.65 11.00
N GLU A 39 2.15 13.53 11.52
CA GLU A 39 0.93 13.66 10.72
C GLU A 39 0.80 15.11 10.24
N LEU A 40 1.18 15.39 9.00
CA LEU A 40 1.15 16.75 8.45
C LEU A 40 0.35 16.80 7.15
N ASP A 41 -0.73 17.58 7.18
CA ASP A 41 -1.63 17.85 6.05
C ASP A 41 -1.46 19.24 5.44
N VAL A 42 -0.58 20.08 6.00
CA VAL A 42 -0.42 21.48 5.60
C VAL A 42 1.04 21.82 5.32
N PHE A 43 1.27 22.63 4.28
CA PHE A 43 2.59 23.15 3.93
C PHE A 43 2.99 24.32 4.87
N PRO A 44 4.24 24.43 5.33
CA PRO A 44 5.38 23.54 5.06
C PRO A 44 5.23 22.18 5.74
N PHE A 45 5.48 21.12 4.96
CA PHE A 45 5.35 19.72 5.43
C PHE A 45 6.30 19.34 6.57
N TYR A 46 7.26 20.19 6.94
CA TYR A 46 8.19 19.92 8.02
C TYR A 46 8.62 21.24 8.66
N THR A 47 8.69 21.25 9.99
CA THR A 47 9.49 22.25 10.70
C THR A 47 10.97 21.99 10.44
N LYS A 48 11.83 22.99 10.70
CA LYS A 48 13.28 22.82 10.56
C LYS A 48 13.80 21.68 11.45
N ASP A 49 13.27 21.57 12.66
CA ASP A 49 13.71 20.57 13.64
C ASP A 49 13.26 19.15 13.24
N THR A 50 12.01 18.98 12.80
CA THR A 50 11.52 17.68 12.29
C THR A 50 12.30 17.23 11.07
N HIS A 51 12.61 18.14 10.14
CA HIS A 51 13.46 17.84 8.98
C HIS A 51 14.84 17.31 9.41
N ILE A 52 15.49 17.95 10.39
CA ILE A 52 16.80 17.54 10.91
C ILE A 52 16.68 16.18 11.60
N GLN A 53 15.69 15.98 12.47
CA GLN A 53 15.47 14.74 13.20
C GLN A 53 15.28 13.53 12.27
N ILE A 54 14.44 13.69 11.23
CA ILE A 54 14.22 12.63 10.24
C ILE A 54 15.52 12.37 9.46
N GLN A 55 16.22 13.42 9.03
CA GLN A 55 17.47 13.25 8.32
C GLN A 55 18.51 12.52 9.15
N ASP A 56 18.67 12.86 10.43
CA ASP A 56 19.60 12.21 11.35
C ASP A 56 19.22 10.74 11.58
N SER A 57 17.93 10.44 11.71
CA SER A 57 17.41 9.07 11.77
C SER A 57 17.71 8.29 10.49
N ILE A 58 17.68 8.94 9.32
CA ILE A 58 18.11 8.32 8.05
C ILE A 58 19.62 8.07 8.04
N ARG A 59 20.45 8.93 8.65
CA ARG A 59 21.93 8.77 8.64
C ARG A 59 22.38 7.48 9.30
N ILE A 60 21.69 7.06 10.36
CA ILE A 60 22.03 5.86 11.13
C ILE A 60 21.53 4.56 10.50
N LEU A 61 20.75 4.62 9.41
CA LEU A 61 20.27 3.42 8.72
C LEU A 61 21.44 2.61 8.12
N PRO A 62 21.28 1.28 7.98
CA PRO A 62 22.18 0.44 7.21
C PRO A 62 22.41 0.98 5.78
N SER A 63 23.64 0.87 5.28
CA SER A 63 24.05 1.48 3.99
C SER A 63 23.29 0.96 2.76
N GLY A 64 22.63 -0.21 2.85
CA GLY A 64 21.74 -0.73 1.82
C GLY A 64 20.43 0.07 1.67
N LEU A 65 20.02 0.77 2.73
CA LEU A 65 18.83 1.63 2.77
C LEU A 65 19.13 3.08 2.37
N HIS A 66 20.40 3.42 2.10
CA HIS A 66 20.76 4.74 1.60
C HIS A 66 20.71 4.81 0.07
N ARG A 67 20.45 6.00 -0.46
CA ARG A 67 20.67 6.29 -1.88
C ARG A 67 22.16 6.13 -2.20
N ARG A 68 22.48 5.39 -3.26
CA ARG A 68 23.84 5.34 -3.84
C ARG A 68 23.88 6.16 -5.12
N CYS A 69 24.88 7.03 -5.27
CA CYS A 69 25.03 7.87 -6.47
C CYS A 69 25.53 7.07 -7.69
N SER A 70 26.17 5.93 -7.47
CA SER A 70 26.91 5.15 -8.48
C SER A 70 26.08 4.03 -9.12
N ILE A 71 24.80 4.28 -9.41
CA ILE A 71 23.88 3.25 -9.92
C ILE A 71 23.89 3.14 -11.45
N ARG A 72 24.67 3.98 -12.15
CA ARG A 72 24.83 3.96 -13.62
C ARG A 72 25.24 2.58 -14.19
N SER A 73 25.70 1.64 -13.36
CA SER A 73 26.11 0.29 -13.76
C SER A 73 25.12 -0.82 -13.39
N LEU A 74 23.93 -0.52 -12.84
CA LEU A 74 22.93 -1.57 -12.63
C LEU A 74 22.29 -1.95 -13.99
N PRO A 75 22.20 -3.24 -14.34
CA PRO A 75 21.52 -3.72 -15.57
C PRO A 75 19.99 -3.45 -15.60
N CYS A 76 19.48 -2.61 -14.71
CA CYS A 76 18.09 -2.55 -14.32
C CYS A 76 17.43 -1.21 -14.64
N ALA A 77 17.65 -0.70 -15.85
CA ALA A 77 16.96 0.48 -16.39
C ALA A 77 15.41 0.38 -16.31
N SER A 78 14.87 -0.82 -16.07
CA SER A 78 13.44 -1.09 -15.93
C SER A 78 12.88 -0.97 -14.50
N ILE A 79 13.69 -0.76 -13.46
CA ILE A 79 13.16 -0.60 -12.09
C ILE A 79 12.94 0.88 -11.81
N PRO A 80 11.68 1.30 -11.55
CA PRO A 80 11.39 2.69 -11.24
C PRO A 80 12.00 3.10 -9.89
N ALA A 81 12.64 4.26 -9.88
CA ALA A 81 13.08 4.92 -8.66
C ALA A 81 11.95 5.82 -8.14
N GLY A 82 11.77 5.83 -6.82
CA GLY A 82 10.71 6.60 -6.17
C GLY A 82 10.99 8.10 -6.14
N THR A 83 9.92 8.87 -6.12
CA THR A 83 9.99 10.32 -5.90
C THR A 83 10.15 10.60 -4.40
N LEU A 84 11.24 11.28 -4.02
CA LEU A 84 11.57 11.58 -2.62
C LEU A 84 11.76 13.08 -2.43
N CYS A 85 11.19 13.63 -1.35
CA CYS A 85 11.38 15.04 -0.98
C CYS A 85 12.78 15.30 -0.41
N ALA A 86 13.11 16.56 -0.12
CA ALA A 86 14.41 16.94 0.45
C ALA A 86 14.71 16.25 1.80
N THR A 87 13.69 15.97 2.61
CA THR A 87 13.81 15.23 3.88
C THR A 87 14.21 13.78 3.63
N HIS A 88 13.54 13.11 2.69
CA HIS A 88 13.73 11.67 2.41
C HIS A 88 14.77 11.36 1.34
N ARG A 89 15.38 12.35 0.68
CA ARG A 89 16.27 12.17 -0.49
C ARG A 89 17.44 11.19 -0.30
N ARG A 90 17.80 10.88 0.95
CA ARG A 90 18.89 9.96 1.31
C ARG A 90 18.44 8.51 1.42
N LEU A 91 17.14 8.22 1.44
CA LEU A 91 16.61 6.85 1.42
C LEU A 91 16.85 6.19 0.06
N ASN A 92 16.92 4.86 0.05
CA ASN A 92 17.00 4.06 -1.16
C ASN A 92 15.68 4.20 -1.96
N PRO A 93 15.69 4.90 -3.12
CA PRO A 93 14.46 5.24 -3.83
C PRO A 93 13.80 4.01 -4.47
N TYR A 94 14.55 2.94 -4.74
CA TYR A 94 14.00 1.72 -5.35
C TYR A 94 13.18 0.93 -4.34
N ILE A 95 13.65 0.84 -3.09
CA ILE A 95 12.92 0.18 -2.01
C ILE A 95 11.63 0.95 -1.69
N ILE A 96 11.72 2.27 -1.57
CA ILE A 96 10.54 3.12 -1.34
C ILE A 96 9.53 2.93 -2.46
N SER A 97 9.95 3.03 -3.72
CA SER A 97 9.05 2.83 -4.86
C SER A 97 8.46 1.43 -4.92
N HIS A 98 9.26 0.42 -4.61
CA HIS A 98 8.77 -0.95 -4.60
C HIS A 98 7.70 -1.17 -3.54
N ILE A 99 7.87 -0.63 -2.32
CA ILE A 99 6.86 -0.71 -1.25
C ILE A 99 5.62 0.08 -1.65
N PHE A 100 5.78 1.34 -2.09
CA PHE A 100 4.67 2.20 -2.46
C PHE A 100 3.83 1.62 -3.60
N ARG A 101 4.47 1.12 -4.67
CA ARG A 101 3.78 0.45 -5.78
C ARG A 101 3.02 -0.80 -5.33
N LEU A 102 3.54 -1.54 -4.35
CA LEU A 102 2.81 -2.67 -3.77
C LEU A 102 1.56 -2.22 -3.01
N ILE A 103 1.63 -1.11 -2.27
CA ILE A 103 0.47 -0.50 -1.60
C ILE A 103 -0.56 -0.06 -2.64
N LYS A 104 -0.15 0.73 -3.64
CA LYS A 104 -1.02 1.16 -4.75
C LYS A 104 -1.74 -0.02 -5.38
N ARG A 105 -1.00 -1.07 -5.72
CA ARG A 105 -1.56 -2.28 -6.33
C ARG A 105 -2.60 -2.98 -5.45
N GLU A 106 -2.40 -2.96 -4.13
CA GLU A 106 -3.40 -3.53 -3.21
C GLU A 106 -4.67 -2.67 -3.19
N VAL A 107 -4.51 -1.35 -3.08
CA VAL A 107 -5.60 -0.37 -3.00
C VAL A 107 -6.38 -0.21 -4.32
N GLU A 108 -5.69 -0.39 -5.45
CA GLU A 108 -6.23 -0.28 -6.80
C GLU A 108 -6.67 -1.65 -7.31
N ASP A 109 -5.84 -2.30 -8.14
CA ASP A 109 -6.14 -3.54 -8.85
C ASP A 109 -6.82 -4.63 -7.99
N HIS A 110 -6.34 -4.81 -6.76
CA HIS A 110 -6.81 -5.92 -5.93
C HIS A 110 -8.15 -5.63 -5.27
N LEU A 111 -8.43 -4.40 -4.84
CA LEU A 111 -9.75 -4.05 -4.30
C LEU A 111 -10.79 -3.83 -5.40
N ASP A 112 -10.37 -3.43 -6.60
CA ASP A 112 -11.26 -3.25 -7.76
C ASP A 112 -12.05 -4.52 -8.08
N LEU A 113 -11.46 -5.71 -7.89
CA LEU A 113 -12.20 -6.96 -8.06
C LEU A 113 -13.46 -7.01 -7.17
N VAL A 114 -13.35 -6.63 -5.89
CA VAL A 114 -14.48 -6.67 -4.95
C VAL A 114 -15.45 -5.55 -5.29
N THR A 115 -14.97 -4.32 -5.43
CA THR A 115 -15.84 -3.15 -5.61
C THR A 115 -16.60 -3.14 -6.93
N ILE A 116 -16.09 -3.78 -7.97
CA ILE A 116 -16.71 -3.78 -9.30
C ILE A 116 -17.61 -5.00 -9.51
N TRP A 117 -17.21 -6.18 -9.01
CA TRP A 117 -17.82 -7.45 -9.40
C TRP A 117 -18.59 -8.15 -8.27
N TYR A 118 -18.44 -7.71 -7.02
CA TYR A 118 -19.25 -8.22 -5.93
C TYR A 118 -20.66 -7.62 -6.03
N SER A 119 -21.67 -8.48 -6.12
CA SER A 119 -23.07 -8.09 -6.30
C SER A 119 -23.89 -8.14 -5.01
N GLY A 120 -23.29 -8.56 -3.90
CA GLY A 120 -23.96 -8.55 -2.60
C GLY A 120 -23.64 -7.27 -1.84
N ASP A 121 -24.38 -7.03 -0.77
CA ASP A 121 -24.00 -6.00 0.20
C ASP A 121 -22.87 -6.52 1.08
N LEU A 122 -21.80 -5.72 1.18
CA LEU A 122 -20.79 -5.96 2.18
C LEU A 122 -21.39 -5.62 3.54
N ILE A 123 -21.26 -6.53 4.51
CA ILE A 123 -21.58 -6.19 5.89
C ILE A 123 -20.76 -4.97 6.33
N PRO A 124 -21.27 -4.11 7.24
CA PRO A 124 -20.68 -2.81 7.53
C PRO A 124 -19.16 -2.85 7.80
N PRO A 125 -18.62 -3.77 8.62
CA PRO A 125 -17.17 -3.83 8.87
C PRO A 125 -16.32 -4.07 7.61
N LEU A 126 -16.82 -4.85 6.65
CA LEU A 126 -16.11 -5.07 5.38
C LEU A 126 -16.21 -3.83 4.47
N LYS A 127 -17.37 -3.18 4.46
CA LYS A 127 -17.60 -1.95 3.70
C LYS A 127 -16.65 -0.85 4.20
N ASP A 128 -16.54 -0.69 5.51
CA ASP A 128 -15.65 0.29 6.15
C ASP A 128 -14.18 -0.02 5.82
N THR A 129 -13.75 -1.28 5.93
CA THR A 129 -12.39 -1.67 5.50
C THR A 129 -12.13 -1.34 4.03
N VAL A 130 -13.06 -1.63 3.13
CA VAL A 130 -12.90 -1.34 1.69
C VAL A 130 -12.85 0.16 1.43
N GLN A 131 -13.73 0.93 2.08
CA GLN A 131 -13.79 2.38 1.94
C GLN A 131 -12.52 3.04 2.50
N CYS A 132 -12.07 2.62 3.69
CA CYS A 132 -10.84 3.06 4.33
C CYS A 132 -9.61 2.78 3.43
N LEU A 133 -9.52 1.60 2.82
CA LEU A 133 -8.40 1.33 1.90
C LEU A 133 -8.49 2.14 0.61
N ARG A 134 -9.70 2.37 0.06
CA ARG A 134 -9.89 3.20 -1.12
C ARG A 134 -9.59 4.67 -0.85
N SER A 135 -9.82 5.14 0.37
CA SER A 135 -9.53 6.52 0.76
C SER A 135 -8.05 6.85 0.59
N LEU A 136 -7.15 5.86 0.71
CA LEU A 136 -5.71 6.01 0.47
C LEU A 136 -5.37 6.49 -0.94
N ARG A 137 -6.24 6.24 -1.95
CA ARG A 137 -6.02 6.71 -3.33
C ARG A 137 -5.87 8.22 -3.40
N GLY A 138 -6.50 8.97 -2.49
CA GLY A 138 -6.38 10.42 -2.45
C GLY A 138 -4.93 10.89 -2.33
N MET A 139 -4.05 10.14 -1.66
CA MET A 139 -2.63 10.50 -1.49
C MET A 139 -1.89 10.67 -2.83
N TRP A 140 -2.24 9.90 -3.85
CA TRP A 140 -1.60 9.92 -5.18
C TRP A 140 -2.57 10.20 -6.32
N TRP A 141 -3.76 10.69 -6.00
CA TRP A 141 -4.69 11.20 -6.98
C TRP A 141 -4.10 12.41 -7.69
N ASP A 142 -4.27 12.48 -9.01
CA ASP A 142 -3.77 13.59 -9.82
C ASP A 142 -4.94 14.34 -10.47
N PRO A 143 -5.24 15.58 -10.04
CA PRO A 143 -6.37 16.35 -10.56
C PRO A 143 -6.29 16.65 -12.07
N ILE A 144 -5.10 16.50 -12.66
CA ILE A 144 -4.86 16.70 -14.09
C ILE A 144 -5.37 15.51 -14.90
N SER A 145 -5.12 14.27 -14.44
CA SER A 145 -5.54 13.06 -15.15
C SER A 145 -6.93 12.59 -14.74
N ASP A 146 -7.33 12.87 -13.49
CA ASP A 146 -8.58 12.41 -12.90
C ASP A 146 -9.40 13.63 -12.47
N HIS A 147 -10.47 13.95 -13.20
CA HIS A 147 -11.23 15.18 -12.98
C HIS A 147 -12.09 15.17 -11.71
N THR A 148 -12.35 13.99 -11.13
CA THR A 148 -13.19 13.85 -9.95
C THR A 148 -12.33 13.38 -8.77
N PRO A 149 -12.19 14.20 -7.70
CA PRO A 149 -11.54 13.73 -6.49
C PRO A 149 -12.37 12.57 -5.94
N PRO A 150 -11.74 11.46 -5.54
CA PRO A 150 -12.47 10.42 -4.87
C PRO A 150 -13.10 11.00 -3.58
N SER A 151 -14.36 10.63 -3.29
CA SER A 151 -15.09 11.13 -2.12
C SER A 151 -14.47 10.58 -0.83
N GLU A 152 -14.42 11.39 0.23
CA GLU A 152 -13.94 11.01 1.58
C GLU A 152 -12.52 10.41 1.58
N THR A 153 -11.62 10.94 0.75
CA THR A 153 -10.27 10.41 0.65
C THR A 153 -9.24 11.13 1.50
N VAL A 154 -8.19 10.40 1.85
CA VAL A 154 -6.98 10.95 2.47
C VAL A 154 -6.45 12.10 1.61
N PRO A 155 -6.05 13.23 2.21
CA PRO A 155 -5.53 14.37 1.47
C PRO A 155 -4.38 14.01 0.53
N ARG A 156 -4.36 14.64 -0.64
CA ARG A 156 -3.29 14.47 -1.63
C ARG A 156 -1.93 14.87 -1.06
N GLN A 157 -0.94 14.01 -1.25
CA GLN A 157 0.43 14.31 -0.85
C GLN A 157 1.07 15.27 -1.88
N GLN A 158 1.02 16.58 -1.60
CA GLN A 158 1.37 17.60 -2.61
C GLN A 158 2.83 17.52 -3.08
N ASN A 159 3.77 17.15 -2.21
CA ASN A 159 5.19 16.99 -2.56
C ASN A 159 5.49 15.71 -3.35
N LYS A 160 4.47 14.87 -3.63
CA LYS A 160 4.55 13.58 -4.35
C LYS A 160 5.58 12.60 -3.78
N CYS A 161 6.01 12.81 -2.53
CA CYS A 161 7.02 11.97 -1.91
C CYS A 161 6.41 10.63 -1.52
N GLU A 162 6.90 9.55 -2.12
CA GLU A 162 6.41 8.20 -1.85
C GLU A 162 6.74 7.76 -0.41
N ALA A 163 7.85 8.23 0.15
CA ALA A 163 8.19 7.96 1.56
C ALA A 163 7.20 8.62 2.52
N CYS A 164 6.76 9.86 2.26
CA CYS A 164 5.72 10.52 3.06
C CYS A 164 4.39 9.75 2.99
N MET A 165 4.00 9.26 1.81
CA MET A 165 2.77 8.46 1.66
C MET A 165 2.86 7.13 2.40
N ILE A 166 4.01 6.43 2.34
CA ILE A 166 4.21 5.20 3.12
C ILE A 166 4.19 5.51 4.62
N ALA A 167 4.81 6.62 5.05
CA ALA A 167 4.83 7.03 6.44
C ALA A 167 3.42 7.20 7.00
N ARG A 168 2.52 7.89 6.28
CA ARG A 168 1.09 7.99 6.65
C ARG A 168 0.40 6.63 6.79
N VAL A 169 0.78 5.65 5.97
CA VAL A 169 0.27 4.27 6.08
C VAL A 169 0.83 3.56 7.31
N VAL A 170 2.11 3.76 7.61
CA VAL A 170 2.79 3.12 8.74
C VAL A 170 2.37 3.73 10.07
N SER A 171 2.13 5.05 10.12
CA SER A 171 1.73 5.79 11.32
C SER A 171 0.29 5.49 11.73
N ASN A 172 -0.59 5.18 10.76
CA ASN A 172 -2.00 4.94 11.02
C ASN A 172 -2.28 3.45 11.31
N PRO A 173 -2.75 3.10 12.53
CA PRO A 173 -3.03 1.72 12.89
C PRO A 173 -4.13 1.10 12.04
N GLU A 174 -5.19 1.84 11.74
CA GLU A 174 -6.34 1.34 10.98
C GLU A 174 -5.92 0.93 9.56
N TYR A 175 -5.07 1.73 8.90
CA TYR A 175 -4.54 1.41 7.58
C TYR A 175 -3.72 0.11 7.57
N LEU A 176 -2.86 -0.09 8.58
CA LEU A 176 -2.09 -1.33 8.71
C LEU A 176 -2.97 -2.56 8.92
N GLN A 177 -3.99 -2.45 9.77
CA GLN A 177 -4.92 -3.54 10.06
C GLN A 177 -5.75 -3.92 8.83
N ASN A 178 -6.32 -2.92 8.16
CA ASN A 178 -7.10 -3.10 6.95
C ASN A 178 -6.26 -3.68 5.80
N LEU A 179 -5.02 -3.19 5.60
CA LEU A 179 -4.10 -3.76 4.62
C LEU A 179 -3.72 -5.21 4.97
N SER A 180 -3.48 -5.51 6.26
CA SER A 180 -3.20 -6.88 6.71
C SER A 180 -4.37 -7.82 6.39
N ALA A 181 -5.59 -7.41 6.69
CA ALA A 181 -6.80 -8.18 6.38
C ALA A 181 -6.98 -8.39 4.87
N ALA A 182 -6.80 -7.34 4.07
CA ALA A 182 -6.88 -7.40 2.62
C ALA A 182 -5.82 -8.35 2.02
N LEU A 183 -4.57 -8.28 2.48
CA LEU A 183 -3.49 -9.16 2.03
C LEU A 183 -3.75 -10.63 2.43
N ARG A 184 -4.17 -10.88 3.68
CA ARG A 184 -4.53 -12.22 4.17
C ARG A 184 -5.69 -12.82 3.38
N SER A 185 -6.68 -12.02 2.99
CA SER A 185 -7.83 -12.48 2.18
C SER A 185 -7.41 -13.05 0.81
N ARG A 186 -6.24 -12.66 0.31
CA ARG A 186 -5.68 -13.11 -0.97
C ARG A 186 -4.81 -14.36 -0.85
N THR A 187 -4.37 -14.71 0.36
CA THR A 187 -3.59 -15.92 0.61
C THR A 187 -4.48 -17.15 0.46
N ARG A 188 -4.08 -18.08 -0.42
CA ARG A 188 -4.82 -19.34 -0.64
C ARG A 188 -4.40 -20.38 0.39
N GLU A 189 -5.38 -20.99 1.05
CA GLU A 189 -5.15 -22.08 2.01
C GLU A 189 -4.81 -23.42 1.33
N ARG A 190 -5.27 -23.65 0.09
CA ARG A 190 -5.23 -24.98 -0.56
C ARG A 190 -4.11 -25.19 -1.59
N CYS A 191 -3.26 -24.21 -1.86
CA CYS A 191 -2.14 -24.36 -2.80
C CYS A 191 -0.87 -23.77 -2.17
N SER A 192 -0.14 -24.60 -1.43
CA SER A 192 1.10 -24.24 -0.71
C SER A 192 2.22 -23.67 -1.60
N ALA A 193 2.12 -23.83 -2.92
CA ALA A 193 3.16 -23.38 -3.86
C ALA A 193 3.18 -21.87 -4.15
N ARG A 194 2.11 -21.11 -3.85
CA ARG A 194 2.08 -19.68 -4.15
C ARG A 194 2.60 -18.86 -2.96
N ALA A 195 3.72 -18.19 -3.17
CA ALA A 195 4.30 -17.27 -2.18
C ALA A 195 3.27 -16.22 -1.72
N PRO A 196 3.31 -15.82 -0.43
CA PRO A 196 2.43 -14.80 0.11
C PRO A 196 2.61 -13.47 -0.64
N PRO A 197 1.61 -12.55 -0.58
CA PRO A 197 1.75 -11.22 -1.15
C PRO A 197 3.02 -10.53 -0.65
N LYS A 198 3.82 -9.96 -1.57
CA LYS A 198 5.13 -9.36 -1.23
C LYS A 198 5.03 -8.26 -0.18
N LEU A 199 3.90 -7.53 -0.16
CA LEU A 199 3.63 -6.45 0.79
C LEU A 199 3.42 -6.95 2.22
N SER A 200 2.95 -8.20 2.41
CA SER A 200 2.62 -8.75 3.74
C SER A 200 3.78 -8.65 4.71
N ARG A 201 5.02 -8.79 4.21
CA ARG A 201 6.21 -8.68 5.05
C ARG A 201 6.41 -7.28 5.65
N ALA A 202 6.20 -6.23 4.86
CA ALA A 202 6.31 -4.85 5.35
C ALA A 202 5.19 -4.50 6.33
N ILE A 203 3.95 -4.87 6.02
CA ILE A 203 2.79 -4.57 6.87
C ILE A 203 2.87 -5.34 8.19
N GLN A 204 3.27 -6.61 8.17
CA GLN A 204 3.45 -7.38 9.40
C GLN A 204 4.54 -6.79 10.28
N GLU A 205 5.67 -6.35 9.69
CA GLU A 205 6.73 -5.72 10.48
C GLU A 205 6.31 -4.36 11.03
N ALA A 206 5.47 -3.60 10.31
CA ALA A 206 4.92 -2.33 10.81
C ALA A 206 3.94 -2.55 11.96
N LEU A 207 3.07 -3.57 11.86
CA LEU A 207 2.20 -3.98 12.96
C LEU A 207 3.01 -4.45 14.18
N ASN A 208 4.06 -5.26 13.96
CA ASN A 208 4.94 -5.71 15.04
C ASN A 208 5.63 -4.54 15.74
N HIS A 209 6.10 -3.55 14.97
CA HIS A 209 6.74 -2.33 15.50
C HIS A 209 5.78 -1.55 16.41
N ARG A 210 4.51 -1.41 16.00
CA ARG A 210 3.50 -0.65 16.74
C ARG A 210 2.97 -1.35 17.98
N TYR A 211 2.69 -2.65 17.89
CA TYR A 211 1.95 -3.38 18.94
C TYR A 211 2.83 -4.29 19.82
N GLY A 212 4.14 -4.35 19.57
CA GLY A 212 5.08 -5.03 20.46
C GLY A 212 4.83 -6.53 20.66
N GLY A 213 4.11 -7.20 19.75
CA GLY A 213 3.78 -8.62 19.83
C GLY A 213 2.43 -8.95 20.49
N SER A 214 1.70 -7.97 21.06
CA SER A 214 0.31 -8.15 21.51
C SER A 214 -0.65 -8.10 20.32
N LEU A 215 -0.61 -9.16 19.52
CA LEU A 215 -1.36 -9.26 18.28
C LEU A 215 -2.66 -10.05 18.43
N GLU A 216 -2.86 -10.82 19.49
CA GLU A 216 -3.92 -11.86 19.54
C GLU A 216 -5.34 -11.30 19.31
N MET A 217 -5.74 -10.29 20.07
CA MET A 217 -7.04 -9.61 19.90
C MET A 217 -7.18 -8.92 18.53
N LEU A 218 -6.08 -8.36 18.03
CA LEU A 218 -6.05 -7.73 16.72
C LEU A 218 -6.15 -8.78 15.60
N ASP A 219 -5.55 -9.94 15.82
CA ASP A 219 -5.49 -11.05 14.89
C ASP A 219 -6.90 -11.59 14.64
N ASP A 220 -7.73 -11.70 15.68
CA ASP A 220 -9.12 -12.11 15.57
C ASP A 220 -9.95 -11.16 14.69
N HIS A 221 -9.85 -9.86 14.93
CA HIS A 221 -10.55 -8.87 14.11
C HIS A 221 -10.07 -8.95 12.65
N VAL A 222 -8.76 -8.88 12.42
CA VAL A 222 -8.14 -8.97 11.09
C VAL A 222 -8.52 -10.28 10.40
N LEU A 223 -8.59 -11.39 11.13
CA LEU A 223 -8.97 -12.69 10.61
C LEU A 223 -10.43 -12.72 10.17
N ARG A 224 -11.37 -12.18 10.97
CA ARG A 224 -12.78 -12.05 10.59
C ARG A 224 -12.95 -11.24 9.31
N ILE A 225 -12.34 -10.05 9.24
CA ILE A 225 -12.39 -9.20 8.04
C ILE A 225 -11.76 -9.91 6.84
N SER A 226 -10.61 -10.57 7.02
CA SER A 226 -9.93 -11.27 5.92
C SER A 226 -10.76 -12.42 5.35
N ARG A 227 -11.48 -13.17 6.19
CA ARG A 227 -12.39 -14.26 5.76
C ARG A 227 -13.57 -13.69 4.97
N GLY A 228 -14.16 -12.60 5.46
CA GLY A 228 -15.23 -11.90 4.78
C GLY A 228 -14.80 -11.38 3.40
N LEU A 229 -13.68 -10.66 3.32
CA LEU A 229 -13.13 -10.18 2.06
C LEU A 229 -12.77 -11.32 1.11
N LYS A 230 -12.28 -12.45 1.64
CA LYS A 230 -11.96 -13.63 0.83
C LYS A 230 -13.23 -14.23 0.22
N GLN A 231 -14.32 -14.27 0.97
CA GLN A 231 -15.61 -14.72 0.46
C GLN A 231 -16.12 -13.76 -0.62
N ALA A 232 -16.15 -12.45 -0.35
CA ALA A 232 -16.54 -11.44 -1.33
C ALA A 232 -15.72 -11.52 -2.63
N ARG A 233 -14.39 -11.72 -2.54
CA ARG A 233 -13.51 -11.94 -3.69
C ARG A 233 -13.88 -13.19 -4.49
N LYS A 234 -14.23 -14.29 -3.83
CA LYS A 234 -14.67 -15.52 -4.52
C LYS A 234 -15.98 -15.28 -5.26
N ASP A 235 -16.90 -14.54 -4.66
CA ASP A 235 -18.23 -14.27 -5.22
C ASP A 235 -18.11 -13.32 -6.41
N ALA A 236 -17.35 -12.24 -6.24
CA ALA A 236 -16.96 -11.33 -7.30
C ALA A 236 -16.28 -12.04 -8.49
N ALA A 237 -15.36 -12.97 -8.21
CA ALA A 237 -14.71 -13.76 -9.25
C ALA A 237 -15.68 -14.71 -9.99
N ARG A 238 -16.70 -15.25 -9.31
CA ARG A 238 -17.76 -16.04 -9.95
C ARG A 238 -18.62 -15.16 -10.85
N ASN A 239 -19.07 -14.01 -10.35
CA ASN A 239 -19.86 -13.04 -11.11
C ASN A 239 -19.13 -12.57 -12.37
N LYS A 240 -17.86 -12.17 -12.24
CA LYS A 240 -17.02 -11.79 -13.38
C LYS A 240 -16.93 -12.86 -14.45
N ARG A 241 -16.80 -14.14 -14.05
CA ARG A 241 -16.75 -15.27 -14.99
C ARG A 241 -18.11 -15.53 -15.64
N SER A 242 -19.20 -15.43 -14.88
CA SER A 242 -20.56 -15.58 -15.42
C SER A 242 -20.85 -14.51 -16.47
N HIS A 243 -20.54 -13.24 -16.18
CA HIS A 243 -20.66 -12.15 -17.17
C HIS A 243 -19.79 -12.38 -18.42
N ALA A 244 -18.56 -12.87 -18.25
CA ALA A 244 -17.69 -13.18 -19.39
C ALA A 244 -18.23 -14.32 -20.28
N ARG A 245 -18.98 -15.28 -19.71
CA ARG A 245 -19.58 -16.40 -20.46
C ARG A 245 -20.88 -16.05 -21.17
N VAL A 246 -21.61 -15.04 -20.69
CA VAL A 246 -22.91 -14.62 -21.25
C VAL A 246 -22.76 -13.66 -22.45
N CYS A 247 -21.58 -13.06 -22.69
CA CYS A 247 -21.29 -12.33 -23.93
C CYS A 247 -21.16 -13.32 -25.13
N ASN A 248 -22.30 -13.60 -25.77
CA ASN A 248 -22.37 -14.35 -27.02
C ASN A 248 -21.80 -13.51 -28.18
N ARG A 249 -20.84 -14.10 -28.92
CA ARG A 249 -20.03 -13.48 -30.00
C ARG A 249 -20.81 -12.71 -31.08
N THR A 250 -22.12 -12.85 -31.17
CA THR A 250 -22.96 -12.25 -32.23
C THR A 250 -23.67 -10.96 -31.83
N LYS A 251 -23.62 -10.52 -30.56
CA LYS A 251 -24.29 -9.27 -30.10
C LYS A 251 -23.44 -8.34 -29.24
N CYS A 252 -22.17 -8.66 -29.01
CA CYS A 252 -21.27 -7.75 -28.31
C CYS A 252 -20.76 -6.69 -29.29
N ALA A 253 -21.60 -5.69 -29.59
CA ALA A 253 -21.10 -4.40 -30.03
C ALA A 253 -20.05 -3.97 -29.00
N ALA A 254 -18.85 -3.61 -29.46
CA ALA A 254 -17.74 -3.23 -28.61
C ALA A 254 -18.14 -2.00 -27.77
N ARG A 255 -18.76 -2.23 -26.60
CA ARG A 255 -18.65 -1.26 -25.53
C ARG A 255 -17.19 -1.30 -25.12
N HIS A 256 -16.48 -0.22 -25.40
CA HIS A 256 -15.21 0.12 -24.76
C HIS A 256 -15.18 -0.46 -23.36
N LEU A 257 -14.11 -1.20 -23.00
CA LEU A 257 -13.82 -1.76 -21.68
C LEU A 257 -14.42 -0.91 -20.56
N GLY A 258 -15.68 -1.15 -20.27
CA GLY A 258 -16.52 -0.31 -19.45
C GLY A 258 -16.77 -1.10 -18.20
N TYR A 259 -16.37 -0.53 -17.08
CA TYR A 259 -16.85 -0.94 -15.77
C TYR A 259 -18.35 -1.27 -15.89
N PRO A 260 -18.86 -2.38 -15.29
CA PRO A 260 -20.29 -2.52 -15.13
C PRO A 260 -20.83 -1.22 -14.51
N PRO A 261 -22.00 -0.72 -14.95
CA PRO A 261 -22.60 0.43 -14.32
C PRO A 261 -22.64 0.17 -12.81
N PRO A 262 -22.25 1.15 -11.97
CA PRO A 262 -22.35 0.99 -10.52
C PRO A 262 -23.78 0.55 -10.19
N ALA A 263 -23.93 -0.39 -9.26
CA ALA A 263 -25.23 -0.83 -8.81
C ALA A 263 -26.05 0.41 -8.41
N GLU A 264 -27.08 0.71 -9.19
CA GLU A 264 -28.11 1.70 -8.83
C GLU A 264 -28.69 1.24 -7.49
N GLY A 265 -28.38 1.97 -6.42
CA GLY A 265 -28.77 1.61 -5.06
C GLY A 265 -27.88 2.15 -3.93
N LEU A 266 -26.71 2.73 -4.22
CA LEU A 266 -25.81 3.27 -3.19
C LEU A 266 -25.88 4.80 -2.96
N TYR A 267 -26.79 5.51 -3.63
CA TYR A 267 -26.96 6.96 -3.45
C TYR A 267 -28.43 7.38 -3.55
N GLU A 268 -29.28 6.91 -2.63
CA GLU A 268 -30.46 7.69 -2.24
C GLU A 268 -30.29 8.07 -0.78
N HIS A 269 -29.69 9.24 -0.56
CA HIS A 269 -29.90 9.98 0.69
C HIS A 269 -30.89 11.11 0.36
N PRO A 270 -32.07 11.15 1.00
CA PRO A 270 -32.99 12.26 0.80
C PRO A 270 -32.36 13.53 1.37
N TYR A 271 -32.33 14.55 0.52
CA TYR A 271 -32.00 15.91 0.85
C TYR A 271 -32.95 16.38 1.97
N ILE A 272 -32.45 16.51 3.20
CA ILE A 272 -33.19 17.18 4.27
C ILE A 272 -33.00 18.69 4.02
N ASP A 273 -34.06 19.33 3.56
CA ASP A 273 -34.19 20.78 3.52
C ASP A 273 -33.89 21.36 4.91
N ARG A 274 -32.87 22.23 4.98
CA ARG A 274 -32.72 23.15 6.11
C ARG A 274 -33.46 24.44 5.76
N PRO A 275 -34.32 24.96 6.64
CA PRO A 275 -34.97 26.24 6.41
C PRO A 275 -33.94 27.37 6.50
N THR A 276 -34.02 28.31 5.55
CA THR A 276 -33.32 29.59 5.59
C THR A 276 -33.84 30.44 6.75
N PRO A 277 -32.97 31.08 7.54
CA PRO A 277 -33.41 32.09 8.51
C PRO A 277 -33.72 33.41 7.79
N GLU A 278 -34.84 34.02 8.17
CA GLU A 278 -35.18 35.43 7.94
C GLU A 278 -34.33 36.37 8.80
#